data_AF-A0A533UI81-F1
#
_entry.id   AF-A0A533UI81-F1
#
_cell.length_a   1.000
_cell.length_b   1.000
_cell.length_c   1.000
_cell.angle_alpha   90.00
_cell.angle_beta   90.00
_cell.angle_gamma   90.00
#
_symmetry.space_group_name_H-M   'P 1'
#
loop_
_entity.id
_entity.type
_entity.pdbx_description
1 polymer ?
#
loop_
_entity_poly.entity_id
_entity_poly.type
_entity_poly.pdbx_seq_one_letter_code
_entity_poly.pdbx_strand_id
1 'polypeptide(L)'
;MSCSQITYEDLGADGQFTPISAQQDVPTHTGVVSFDSKTYKIADTVTITLNDKDLNVNNDLIDIYTVVGPATAPKTALANQDPATETVGKSGLGTYSDGKTAFGRLLDIQFGQTNTRWADTGCFGGAAATPGALNLGLFNTGFTLVETGASTGIFTGTFEIPDQFCDNSQNPSVAISTVGQNIKVNYVDFRDESGKKIEISDNAGVRGNTGSITLDKSVYPVPFGSIAAAGTTNDFGATGSSVTSLNGVFPLHRDVTGSGLTSSTTLSNGDTIVHIRVNDADFNLSAAGTDHIATGIARGADTTHGPVWAIVSRQGASNLLAFAGGPSVQAGVIKTTTVPGGTLASPTAPGAADAAGAVDLGPMTEISPSSGIFQADLQVRFTDGPSGNDCPTAANYKKSDGTFSALQTARFDVVAAAGHYCVRQGDVLTVYYNDTNDASGHQQIVTDSATFDLRNGVLQSDKSVYIIGSDMILTLVEPDLNLDSQQSENAPLDLVEWDSHAFKGTMGPLGLNSANFDAKPSTFVETGKDTGIFQSVIKIPKQLSNTGAVTGTLLERGEQIHLEYTDSGPAGTKEVGANNQDIQLTIYTLVIMT
;
A
#
# COMPACT_ATOMS: atom_id res chain seq x y z
N MET A 1 -16.67 59.51 -24.86
CA MET A 1 -16.05 58.64 -25.87
C MET A 1 -16.40 59.22 -27.22
N SER A 2 -15.42 59.57 -28.06
CA SER A 2 -15.70 59.89 -29.46
C SER A 2 -15.86 58.56 -30.19
N CYS A 3 -17.07 58.28 -30.61
CA CYS A 3 -17.40 57.11 -31.40
C CYS A 3 -16.76 57.25 -32.80
N SER A 4 -16.28 56.15 -33.38
CA SER A 4 -15.75 56.14 -34.74
C SER A 4 -16.89 56.46 -35.70
N GLN A 5 -16.80 57.60 -36.39
CA GLN A 5 -17.76 58.00 -37.40
C GLN A 5 -17.07 57.99 -38.76
N ILE A 6 -17.60 57.19 -39.68
CA ILE A 6 -17.21 57.25 -41.09
C ILE A 6 -18.34 57.96 -41.83
N THR A 7 -18.00 59.05 -42.49
CA THR A 7 -18.92 59.78 -43.36
C THR A 7 -18.30 59.83 -44.75
N TYR A 8 -19.09 59.48 -45.76
CA TYR A 8 -18.74 59.72 -47.15
C TYR A 8 -19.85 60.49 -47.84
N GLU A 9 -19.46 61.33 -48.80
CA GLU A 9 -20.37 62.08 -49.63
C GLU A 9 -20.71 61.23 -50.85
N ASP A 10 -21.96 60.78 -50.94
CA ASP A 10 -22.46 60.09 -52.13
C ASP A 10 -22.96 61.11 -53.16
N LEU A 11 -22.44 61.05 -54.40
CA LEU A 11 -22.88 61.94 -55.47
C LEU A 11 -24.15 61.36 -56.09
N GLY A 12 -25.29 61.97 -55.77
CA GLY A 12 -26.59 61.59 -56.29
C GLY A 12 -26.69 61.79 -57.81
N ALA A 13 -27.64 61.08 -58.44
CA ALA A 13 -27.93 61.19 -59.87
C ALA A 13 -28.41 62.59 -60.30
N ASP A 14 -28.77 63.44 -59.35
CA ASP A 14 -29.12 64.85 -59.49
C ASP A 14 -27.90 65.80 -59.42
N GLY A 15 -26.69 65.27 -59.22
CA GLY A 15 -25.44 66.01 -59.16
C GLY A 15 -25.17 66.66 -57.80
N GLN A 16 -25.93 66.33 -56.75
CA GLN A 16 -25.71 66.83 -55.39
C GLN A 16 -25.03 65.77 -54.51
N PHE A 17 -24.15 66.22 -53.62
CA PHE A 17 -23.56 65.35 -52.60
C PHE A 17 -24.52 65.15 -51.43
N THR A 18 -24.74 63.90 -51.03
CA THR A 18 -25.50 63.53 -49.83
C THR A 18 -24.55 62.84 -48.83
N PRO A 19 -24.39 63.38 -47.61
CA PRO A 19 -23.56 62.74 -46.60
C PRO A 19 -24.26 61.50 -46.06
N ILE A 20 -23.62 60.34 -46.23
CA ILE A 20 -24.00 59.09 -45.59
C ILE A 20 -23.00 58.81 -44.49
N SER A 21 -23.48 58.71 -43.25
CA SER A 21 -22.65 58.42 -42.09
C SER A 21 -23.04 57.12 -41.41
N ALA A 22 -22.03 56.34 -41.00
CA ALA A 22 -22.18 55.24 -40.06
C ALA A 22 -21.39 55.57 -38.77
N GLN A 23 -22.03 55.32 -37.63
CA GLN A 23 -21.44 55.49 -36.30
C GLN A 23 -21.53 54.13 -35.60
N GLN A 24 -20.40 53.63 -35.08
CA GLN A 24 -20.35 52.34 -34.39
C GLN A 24 -19.79 52.50 -32.99
N ASP A 25 -20.65 52.31 -32.00
CA ASP A 25 -20.24 52.32 -30.60
C ASP A 25 -19.26 51.18 -30.32
N VAL A 26 -18.27 51.49 -29.47
CA VAL A 26 -17.27 50.53 -28.99
C VAL A 26 -17.54 50.30 -27.50
N PRO A 27 -18.54 49.46 -27.15
CA PRO A 27 -18.83 49.14 -25.76
C PRO A 27 -17.68 48.32 -25.16
N THR A 28 -17.42 48.55 -23.87
CA THR A 28 -16.59 47.67 -23.04
C THR A 28 -17.46 46.68 -22.31
N HIS A 29 -16.91 45.52 -21.94
CA HIS A 29 -17.64 44.42 -21.34
C HIS A 29 -17.02 44.05 -20.00
N THR A 30 -17.87 43.75 -19.02
CA THR A 30 -17.39 43.22 -17.75
C THR A 30 -17.00 41.76 -17.92
N GLY A 31 -15.72 41.44 -17.69
CA GLY A 31 -15.23 40.07 -17.77
C GLY A 31 -15.77 39.19 -16.64
N VAL A 32 -15.71 37.86 -16.80
CA VAL A 32 -15.99 36.88 -15.73
C VAL A 32 -14.99 35.74 -15.81
N VAL A 33 -14.41 35.36 -14.67
CA VAL A 33 -13.53 34.20 -14.56
C VAL A 33 -14.15 33.15 -13.64
N SER A 34 -14.05 31.88 -14.02
CA SER A 34 -14.55 30.77 -13.21
C SER A 34 -13.71 29.51 -13.32
N PHE A 35 -13.73 28.72 -12.25
CA PHE A 35 -13.28 27.34 -12.22
C PHE A 35 -14.38 26.37 -12.67
N ASP A 36 -14.00 25.19 -13.16
CA ASP A 36 -14.92 24.11 -13.54
C ASP A 36 -15.45 23.30 -12.34
N SER A 37 -14.73 23.29 -11.22
CA SER A 37 -15.15 22.70 -9.95
C SER A 37 -14.93 23.64 -8.75
N LYS A 38 -15.61 23.36 -7.64
CA LYS A 38 -15.41 24.04 -6.34
C LYS A 38 -14.49 23.28 -5.39
N THR A 39 -14.12 22.05 -5.74
CA THR A 39 -13.19 21.21 -4.98
C THR A 39 -12.29 20.43 -5.92
N TYR A 40 -11.00 20.39 -5.61
CA TYR A 40 -9.98 19.62 -6.33
C TYR A 40 -9.14 18.78 -5.37
N LYS A 41 -8.51 17.75 -5.92
CA LYS A 41 -7.44 16.97 -5.31
C LYS A 41 -6.10 17.34 -5.93
N ILE A 42 -5.02 16.80 -5.39
CA ILE A 42 -3.69 16.86 -6.02
C ILE A 42 -3.78 16.18 -7.40
N ALA A 43 -3.06 16.71 -8.39
CA ALA A 43 -3.01 16.26 -9.78
C ALA A 43 -4.34 16.37 -10.57
N ASP A 44 -5.44 16.81 -9.96
CA ASP A 44 -6.66 17.13 -10.71
C ASP A 44 -6.36 18.21 -11.76
N THR A 45 -6.86 18.00 -12.97
CA THR A 45 -6.84 19.02 -14.03
C THR A 45 -7.90 20.08 -13.74
N VAL A 46 -7.45 21.31 -13.55
CA VAL A 46 -8.31 22.49 -13.40
C VAL A 46 -8.53 23.12 -14.76
N THR A 47 -9.77 23.47 -15.06
CA THR A 47 -10.12 24.30 -16.23
C THR A 47 -10.56 25.69 -15.78
N ILE A 48 -9.83 26.70 -16.23
CA ILE A 48 -10.23 28.10 -16.08
C ILE A 48 -10.98 28.53 -17.33
N THR A 49 -12.15 29.13 -17.15
CA THR A 49 -12.88 29.82 -18.21
C THR A 49 -12.89 31.32 -17.91
N LEU A 50 -12.39 32.12 -18.84
CA LEU A 50 -12.45 33.58 -18.82
C LEU A 50 -13.35 34.04 -19.97
N ASN A 51 -14.46 34.69 -19.63
CA ASN A 51 -15.38 35.30 -20.60
C ASN A 51 -15.19 36.81 -20.55
N ASP A 52 -14.47 37.35 -21.52
CA ASP A 52 -14.28 38.78 -21.71
C ASP A 52 -14.14 39.10 -23.20
N LYS A 53 -15.13 39.80 -23.74
CA LYS A 53 -15.17 40.17 -25.15
C LYS A 53 -14.13 41.24 -25.51
N ASP A 54 -13.65 42.00 -24.54
CA ASP A 54 -12.69 43.07 -24.77
C ASP A 54 -11.26 42.53 -25.02
N LEU A 55 -11.02 41.27 -24.66
CA LEU A 55 -9.78 40.56 -24.96
C LEU A 55 -9.73 39.98 -26.38
N ASN A 56 -10.86 39.84 -27.05
CA ASN A 56 -10.85 39.49 -28.47
C ASN A 56 -10.50 40.74 -29.29
N VAL A 57 -9.21 40.87 -29.60
CA VAL A 57 -8.66 42.01 -30.35
C VAL A 57 -8.67 41.76 -31.85
N ASN A 58 -8.80 40.51 -32.28
CA ASN A 58 -8.90 40.14 -33.69
C ASN A 58 -10.02 39.13 -33.95
N ASN A 59 -11.11 39.62 -34.53
CA ASN A 59 -12.30 38.83 -34.82
C ASN A 59 -12.06 37.57 -35.69
N ASP A 60 -11.03 37.58 -36.54
CA ASP A 60 -10.76 36.51 -37.51
C ASP A 60 -9.70 35.50 -37.03
N LEU A 61 -9.02 35.78 -35.91
CA LEU A 61 -7.98 34.93 -35.35
C LEU A 61 -8.34 34.50 -33.93
N ILE A 62 -7.72 33.42 -33.48
CA ILE A 62 -7.75 33.00 -32.09
C ILE A 62 -6.71 33.82 -31.34
N ASP A 63 -7.15 34.56 -30.32
CA ASP A 63 -6.25 35.26 -29.42
C ASP A 63 -5.70 34.32 -28.33
N ILE A 64 -4.41 34.47 -28.03
CA ILE A 64 -3.68 33.64 -27.04
C ILE A 64 -2.93 34.54 -26.08
N TYR A 65 -3.16 34.33 -24.78
CA TYR A 65 -2.41 34.99 -23.71
C TYR A 65 -1.54 33.99 -22.96
N THR A 66 -0.26 34.30 -22.85
CA THR A 66 0.75 33.42 -22.27
C THR A 66 1.22 33.91 -20.90
N VAL A 67 1.77 33.00 -20.11
CA VAL A 67 2.40 33.32 -18.83
C VAL A 67 3.77 33.98 -19.07
N VAL A 68 4.07 35.01 -18.29
CA VAL A 68 5.37 35.66 -18.27
C VAL A 68 6.36 34.76 -17.53
N GLY A 69 7.37 34.27 -18.25
CA GLY A 69 8.45 33.46 -17.68
C GLY A 69 9.49 34.28 -16.93
N PRO A 70 10.30 33.63 -16.06
CA PRO A 70 11.39 34.27 -15.35
C PRO A 70 12.52 34.72 -16.29
N ALA A 71 13.16 35.85 -15.98
CA ALA A 71 14.19 36.49 -16.82
C ALA A 71 15.61 35.92 -16.61
N THR A 72 15.86 35.21 -15.51
CA THR A 72 17.17 34.64 -15.18
C THR A 72 17.05 33.15 -14.81
N ALA A 73 17.98 32.34 -15.30
CA ALA A 73 18.27 31.02 -14.74
C ALA A 73 19.43 31.20 -13.74
N PRO A 74 19.29 30.84 -12.44
CA PRO A 74 18.30 29.95 -11.85
C PRO A 74 17.12 30.65 -11.16
N LYS A 75 16.10 29.84 -10.82
CA LYS A 75 14.87 30.15 -10.08
C LYS A 75 15.17 30.98 -8.82
N THR A 76 14.94 32.29 -8.87
CA THR A 76 15.15 33.21 -7.75
C THR A 76 13.83 33.72 -7.20
N ALA A 77 13.85 34.23 -5.96
CA ALA A 77 12.71 34.94 -5.40
C ALA A 77 12.12 35.99 -6.38
N LEU A 78 10.79 36.08 -6.40
CA LEU A 78 10.02 36.98 -7.28
C LEU A 78 10.47 38.45 -7.20
N ALA A 79 11.01 38.89 -6.06
CA ALA A 79 11.53 40.24 -5.87
C ALA A 79 12.70 40.60 -6.82
N ASN A 80 13.38 39.61 -7.39
CA ASN A 80 14.49 39.78 -8.32
C ASN A 80 14.07 39.61 -9.80
N GLN A 81 12.79 39.38 -10.06
CA GLN A 81 12.22 39.13 -11.39
C GLN A 81 11.32 40.28 -11.81
N ASP A 82 10.85 40.26 -13.07
CA ASP A 82 9.80 41.17 -13.51
C ASP A 82 8.55 40.97 -12.62
N PRO A 83 7.87 42.03 -12.16
CA PRO A 83 6.67 41.90 -11.32
C PRO A 83 5.56 41.04 -11.94
N ALA A 84 5.46 40.97 -13.27
CA ALA A 84 4.49 40.15 -14.00
C ALA A 84 4.88 38.67 -14.11
N THR A 85 6.08 38.28 -13.68
CA THR A 85 6.54 36.88 -13.69
C THR A 85 5.54 35.96 -13.00
N GLU A 86 5.27 34.80 -13.59
CA GLU A 86 4.30 33.79 -13.10
C GLU A 86 2.84 34.29 -13.12
N THR A 87 2.55 35.24 -14.01
CA THR A 87 1.18 35.69 -14.32
C THR A 87 0.96 35.66 -15.82
N VAL A 88 -0.29 35.45 -16.24
CA VAL A 88 -0.68 35.68 -17.64
C VAL A 88 -0.58 37.17 -17.90
N GLY A 89 0.14 37.58 -18.94
CA GLY A 89 0.38 39.00 -19.16
C GLY A 89 1.61 39.35 -19.97
N LYS A 90 2.19 40.52 -19.69
CA LYS A 90 3.34 41.07 -20.39
C LYS A 90 4.39 41.65 -19.44
N SER A 91 5.65 41.26 -19.64
CA SER A 91 6.80 41.81 -18.90
C SER A 91 7.16 43.24 -19.34
N GLY A 92 7.93 43.94 -18.51
CA GLY A 92 8.55 45.22 -18.84
C GLY A 92 7.64 46.43 -18.74
N LEU A 93 6.45 46.28 -18.13
CA LEU A 93 5.48 47.37 -17.98
C LEU A 93 5.55 48.07 -16.61
N GLY A 94 6.30 47.53 -15.64
CA GLY A 94 6.47 48.12 -14.31
C GLY A 94 5.37 47.76 -13.31
N THR A 95 5.28 48.51 -12.21
CA THR A 95 4.35 48.28 -11.10
C THR A 95 3.42 49.44 -10.83
N TYR A 96 2.24 49.16 -10.28
CA TYR A 96 1.39 50.16 -9.65
C TYR A 96 2.09 50.85 -8.47
N SER A 97 1.46 51.89 -7.90
CA SER A 97 1.99 52.65 -6.77
C SER A 97 2.18 51.83 -5.48
N ASP A 98 1.65 50.62 -5.43
CA ASP A 98 1.90 49.66 -4.34
C ASP A 98 3.27 48.98 -4.42
N GLY A 99 4.01 49.18 -5.53
CA GLY A 99 5.34 48.61 -5.77
C GLY A 99 5.35 47.09 -5.91
N LYS A 100 4.18 46.43 -5.97
CA LYS A 100 4.04 44.97 -5.94
C LYS A 100 3.18 44.44 -7.09
N THR A 101 2.11 45.14 -7.44
CA THR A 101 1.21 44.69 -8.49
C THR A 101 1.77 45.10 -9.84
N ALA A 102 1.91 44.15 -10.76
CA ALA A 102 2.42 44.43 -12.10
C ALA A 102 1.36 45.10 -12.98
N PHE A 103 1.77 46.11 -13.75
CA PHE A 103 0.87 46.71 -14.77
C PHE A 103 0.50 45.71 -15.86
N GLY A 104 1.42 44.81 -16.20
CA GLY A 104 1.22 43.83 -17.27
C GLY A 104 0.51 42.55 -16.84
N ARG A 105 0.03 42.44 -15.60
CA ARG A 105 -0.72 41.26 -15.13
C ARG A 105 -2.15 41.31 -15.64
N LEU A 106 -2.55 40.27 -16.37
CA LEU A 106 -3.93 40.01 -16.79
C LEU A 106 -4.64 39.03 -15.84
N LEU A 107 -3.98 37.90 -15.53
CA LEU A 107 -4.53 36.86 -14.66
C LEU A 107 -3.42 36.20 -13.85
N ASP A 108 -3.70 35.91 -12.58
CA ASP A 108 -2.82 35.13 -11.71
C ASP A 108 -3.58 34.05 -10.94
N ILE A 109 -2.85 32.99 -10.58
CA ILE A 109 -3.34 31.90 -9.74
C ILE A 109 -2.67 32.01 -8.38
N GLN A 110 -3.47 31.87 -7.33
CA GLN A 110 -3.08 32.10 -5.94
C GLN A 110 -3.54 30.93 -5.06
N PHE A 111 -2.76 30.61 -4.02
CA PHE A 111 -3.05 29.56 -3.04
C PHE A 111 -3.08 30.09 -1.61
N GLY A 112 -3.89 29.44 -0.77
CA GLY A 112 -3.97 29.65 0.67
C GLY A 112 -4.71 30.91 1.08
N GLN A 113 -4.80 31.12 2.41
CA GLN A 113 -5.53 32.25 2.99
C GLN A 113 -4.87 33.61 2.71
N THR A 114 -3.56 33.62 2.45
CA THR A 114 -2.77 34.82 2.16
C THR A 114 -2.76 35.18 0.68
N ASN A 115 -3.47 34.44 -0.18
CA ASN A 115 -3.50 34.66 -1.63
C ASN A 115 -2.08 34.66 -2.25
N THR A 116 -1.27 33.67 -1.87
CA THR A 116 0.12 33.52 -2.30
C THR A 116 0.14 33.16 -3.79
N ARG A 117 0.77 33.99 -4.63
CA ARG A 117 0.86 33.72 -6.08
C ARG A 117 1.55 32.38 -6.33
N TRP A 118 1.05 31.56 -7.25
CA TRP A 118 1.74 30.33 -7.61
C TRP A 118 2.97 30.62 -8.47
N ALA A 119 4.16 30.39 -7.93
CA ALA A 119 5.41 30.73 -8.57
C ALA A 119 6.55 29.84 -8.06
N ASP A 120 7.47 29.46 -8.95
CA ASP A 120 8.70 28.77 -8.57
C ASP A 120 9.73 29.77 -8.01
N THR A 121 9.72 29.96 -6.69
CA THR A 121 10.68 30.84 -6.00
C THR A 121 11.95 30.15 -5.53
N GLY A 122 12.18 28.89 -5.94
CA GLY A 122 13.35 28.10 -5.57
C GLY A 122 13.25 27.35 -4.24
N CYS A 123 12.06 27.26 -3.63
CA CYS A 123 11.86 26.54 -2.36
C CYS A 123 12.13 25.03 -2.43
N PHE A 124 12.21 24.47 -3.64
CA PHE A 124 12.52 23.05 -3.90
C PHE A 124 14.00 22.79 -4.19
N GLY A 125 14.91 23.68 -3.76
CA GLY A 125 16.36 23.45 -3.86
C GLY A 125 16.88 23.29 -5.30
N GLY A 126 16.17 23.83 -6.29
CA GLY A 126 16.54 23.71 -7.71
C GLY A 126 16.00 22.45 -8.42
N ALA A 127 15.13 21.66 -7.77
CA ALA A 127 14.44 20.56 -8.42
C ALA A 127 13.64 21.01 -9.65
N ALA A 128 13.38 20.09 -10.58
CA ALA A 128 12.59 20.37 -11.79
C ALA A 128 11.07 20.27 -11.55
N ALA A 129 10.66 19.51 -10.53
CA ALA A 129 9.28 19.24 -10.15
C ALA A 129 9.18 19.16 -8.61
N THR A 130 7.96 19.15 -8.09
CA THR A 130 7.67 18.89 -6.67
C THR A 130 8.00 17.43 -6.29
N PRO A 131 7.97 17.05 -5.00
CA PRO A 131 8.09 15.65 -4.61
C PRO A 131 7.07 14.72 -5.29
N GLY A 132 5.84 15.19 -5.53
CA GLY A 132 4.82 14.51 -6.32
C GLY A 132 5.03 14.52 -7.84
N ALA A 133 6.20 14.95 -8.33
CA ALA A 133 6.52 15.10 -9.75
C ALA A 133 5.61 16.08 -10.53
N LEU A 134 5.05 17.08 -9.85
CA LEU A 134 4.16 18.10 -10.42
C LEU A 134 4.90 19.42 -10.68
N ASN A 135 4.26 20.31 -11.43
CA ASN A 135 4.84 21.59 -11.84
C ASN A 135 5.01 22.57 -10.67
N LEU A 136 6.09 23.35 -10.72
CA LEU A 136 6.52 24.22 -9.61
C LEU A 136 5.89 25.62 -9.60
N GLY A 137 5.44 26.07 -10.76
CA GLY A 137 4.87 27.40 -10.99
C GLY A 137 3.98 27.40 -12.23
N LEU A 138 3.19 28.46 -12.38
CA LEU A 138 2.23 28.59 -13.47
C LEU A 138 2.90 28.65 -14.85
N PHE A 139 4.10 29.20 -14.95
CA PHE A 139 4.88 29.19 -16.19
C PHE A 139 5.34 27.77 -16.54
N ASN A 140 5.71 26.96 -15.56
CA ASN A 140 6.22 25.61 -15.78
C ASN A 140 5.16 24.65 -16.33
N THR A 141 3.88 24.89 -16.04
CA THR A 141 2.78 24.10 -16.63
C THR A 141 2.60 24.36 -18.12
N GLY A 142 3.19 25.45 -18.66
CA GLY A 142 2.93 25.90 -20.02
C GLY A 142 1.53 26.52 -20.17
N PHE A 143 0.91 26.99 -19.07
CA PHE A 143 -0.44 27.54 -19.10
C PHE A 143 -0.59 28.68 -20.11
N THR A 144 -1.65 28.61 -20.89
CA THR A 144 -2.06 29.66 -21.82
C THR A 144 -3.58 29.79 -21.79
N LEU A 145 -4.08 31.01 -21.89
CA LEU A 145 -5.49 31.27 -22.17
C LEU A 145 -5.66 31.32 -23.69
N VAL A 146 -6.41 30.37 -24.23
CA VAL A 146 -6.67 30.24 -25.67
C VAL A 146 -8.14 30.53 -25.92
N GLU A 147 -8.44 31.40 -26.88
CA GLU A 147 -9.81 31.65 -27.28
C GLU A 147 -10.45 30.36 -27.86
N THR A 148 -11.66 30.04 -27.39
CA THR A 148 -12.39 28.81 -27.76
C THR A 148 -12.82 28.76 -29.23
N GLY A 149 -12.83 29.91 -29.90
CA GLY A 149 -13.11 30.07 -31.31
C GLY A 149 -12.94 31.53 -31.70
N ALA A 150 -12.74 31.81 -32.98
CA ALA A 150 -12.68 33.18 -33.46
C ALA A 150 -13.98 33.93 -33.09
N SER A 151 -13.84 35.17 -32.64
CA SER A 151 -14.95 36.05 -32.28
C SER A 151 -15.71 35.70 -30.99
N THR A 152 -15.28 34.74 -30.16
CA THR A 152 -16.09 34.32 -29.00
C THR A 152 -15.91 35.21 -27.78
N GLY A 153 -14.70 35.74 -27.55
CA GLY A 153 -14.35 36.38 -26.29
C GLY A 153 -14.34 35.42 -25.09
N ILE A 154 -14.34 34.10 -25.33
CA ILE A 154 -14.28 33.07 -24.29
C ILE A 154 -12.96 32.35 -24.41
N PHE A 155 -12.15 32.45 -23.37
CA PHE A 155 -10.81 31.88 -23.27
C PHE A 155 -10.77 30.74 -22.25
N THR A 156 -10.06 29.67 -22.57
CA THR A 156 -9.84 28.54 -21.67
C THR A 156 -8.36 28.26 -21.48
N GLY A 157 -8.01 27.78 -20.29
CA GLY A 157 -6.67 27.32 -19.96
C GLY A 157 -6.74 26.24 -18.88
N THR A 158 -5.80 25.29 -18.93
CA THR A 158 -5.77 24.14 -18.02
C THR A 158 -4.41 23.97 -17.35
N PHE A 159 -4.41 23.49 -16.11
CA PHE A 159 -3.21 23.08 -15.38
C PHE A 159 -3.58 22.01 -14.34
N GLU A 160 -2.58 21.32 -13.80
CA GLU A 160 -2.77 20.33 -12.72
C GLU A 160 -2.49 20.96 -11.35
N ILE A 161 -3.28 20.62 -10.33
CA ILE A 161 -3.04 21.05 -8.95
C ILE A 161 -1.72 20.42 -8.46
N PRO A 162 -0.72 21.20 -8.02
CA PRO A 162 0.50 20.64 -7.44
C PRO A 162 0.23 20.06 -6.05
N ASP A 163 1.08 19.18 -5.55
CA ASP A 163 1.09 18.69 -4.15
C ASP A 163 1.62 19.75 -3.19
N GLN A 164 2.55 20.59 -3.65
CA GLN A 164 3.15 21.66 -2.85
C GLN A 164 3.40 22.94 -3.67
N PHE A 165 3.42 24.09 -3.01
CA PHE A 165 3.78 25.38 -3.62
C PHE A 165 4.69 26.19 -2.70
N CYS A 166 5.48 27.12 -3.26
CA CYS A 166 6.37 27.97 -2.47
C CYS A 166 5.60 29.09 -1.76
N ASP A 167 5.87 29.29 -0.46
CA ASP A 167 5.32 30.40 0.32
C ASP A 167 6.02 31.72 0.01
N ASN A 168 5.67 32.37 -1.09
CA ASN A 168 6.22 33.68 -1.39
C ASN A 168 5.61 34.84 -0.60
N SER A 169 4.62 34.58 0.28
CA SER A 169 4.01 35.60 1.12
C SER A 169 4.76 35.79 2.44
N GLN A 170 5.28 34.72 3.04
CA GLN A 170 5.98 34.76 4.33
C GLN A 170 7.44 34.33 4.19
N ASN A 171 7.71 33.19 3.55
CA ASN A 171 9.06 32.65 3.42
C ASN A 171 9.28 31.94 2.07
N PRO A 172 9.84 32.63 1.06
CA PRO A 172 10.01 32.10 -0.30
C PRO A 172 10.90 30.85 -0.43
N SER A 173 11.55 30.42 0.65
CA SER A 173 12.38 29.21 0.71
C SER A 173 11.64 27.99 1.28
N VAL A 174 10.36 28.13 1.65
CA VAL A 174 9.55 27.08 2.26
C VAL A 174 8.45 26.64 1.30
N ALA A 175 8.30 25.33 1.13
CA ALA A 175 7.18 24.72 0.42
C ALA A 175 6.05 24.42 1.42
N ILE A 176 4.80 24.63 1.00
CA ILE A 176 3.58 24.33 1.76
C ILE A 176 2.74 23.35 0.95
N SER A 177 2.10 22.38 1.62
CA SER A 177 1.09 21.50 1.01
C SER A 177 -0.05 22.32 0.40
N THR A 178 -0.53 21.93 -0.78
CA THR A 178 -1.76 22.51 -1.36
C THR A 178 -3.01 21.99 -0.65
N VAL A 179 -2.95 20.82 -0.01
CA VAL A 179 -4.09 20.24 0.66
C VAL A 179 -4.50 21.08 1.87
N GLY A 180 -5.81 21.26 2.05
CA GLY A 180 -6.39 22.13 3.08
C GLY A 180 -6.40 23.61 2.68
N GLN A 181 -5.70 23.99 1.61
CA GLN A 181 -5.68 25.35 1.10
C GLN A 181 -6.86 25.63 0.16
N ASN A 182 -7.10 26.89 -0.12
CA ASN A 182 -7.99 27.31 -1.21
C ASN A 182 -7.13 27.76 -2.39
N ILE A 183 -7.60 27.49 -3.60
CA ILE A 183 -7.08 28.05 -4.82
C ILE A 183 -7.98 29.19 -5.28
N LYS A 184 -7.35 30.25 -5.77
CA LYS A 184 -8.03 31.44 -6.28
C LYS A 184 -7.47 31.78 -7.65
N VAL A 185 -8.35 31.99 -8.62
CA VAL A 185 -8.00 32.65 -9.89
C VAL A 185 -8.41 34.12 -9.77
N ASN A 186 -7.51 35.02 -10.13
CA ASN A 186 -7.73 36.46 -10.04
C ASN A 186 -7.45 37.12 -11.38
N TYR A 187 -8.49 37.70 -11.95
CA TYR A 187 -8.51 38.36 -13.25
C TYR A 187 -8.59 39.88 -13.08
N VAL A 188 -7.77 40.61 -13.83
CA VAL A 188 -7.77 42.07 -13.88
C VAL A 188 -8.50 42.50 -15.13
N ASP A 189 -9.74 42.97 -14.96
CA ASP A 189 -10.48 43.63 -16.02
C ASP A 189 -10.04 45.10 -16.06
N PHE A 190 -9.37 45.50 -17.14
CA PHE A 190 -8.87 46.86 -17.28
C PHE A 190 -9.96 47.87 -17.60
N ARG A 191 -11.11 47.42 -18.15
CA ARG A 191 -12.25 48.26 -18.54
C ARG A 191 -13.55 47.45 -18.44
N ASP A 192 -14.22 47.56 -17.29
CA ASP A 192 -15.57 47.05 -17.14
C ASP A 192 -16.58 47.79 -18.04
N GLU A 193 -17.86 47.41 -18.01
CA GLU A 193 -18.94 48.08 -18.76
C GLU A 193 -19.06 49.59 -18.44
N SER A 194 -18.53 50.03 -17.28
CA SER A 194 -18.47 51.44 -16.88
C SER A 194 -17.13 52.13 -17.24
N GLY A 195 -16.21 51.43 -17.90
CA GLY A 195 -14.88 51.89 -18.28
C GLY A 195 -13.89 51.98 -17.12
N LYS A 196 -14.13 51.28 -16.02
CA LYS A 196 -13.30 51.27 -14.80
C LYS A 196 -12.52 49.96 -14.69
N LYS A 197 -11.32 50.03 -14.11
CA LYS A 197 -10.55 48.85 -13.72
C LYS A 197 -11.19 48.16 -12.51
N ILE A 198 -11.41 46.85 -12.59
CA ILE A 198 -11.85 46.00 -11.49
C ILE A 198 -11.04 44.70 -11.44
N GLU A 199 -11.08 44.02 -10.29
CA GLU A 199 -10.52 42.67 -10.15
C GLU A 199 -11.65 41.70 -9.84
N ILE A 200 -11.68 40.59 -10.57
CA ILE A 200 -12.71 39.56 -10.49
C ILE A 200 -12.01 38.26 -10.16
N SER A 201 -12.61 37.45 -9.28
CA SER A 201 -11.99 36.20 -8.86
C SER A 201 -13.01 35.11 -8.62
N ASP A 202 -12.57 33.86 -8.79
CA ASP A 202 -13.26 32.67 -8.32
C ASP A 202 -12.36 31.88 -7.37
N ASN A 203 -12.98 31.11 -6.48
CA ASN A 203 -12.29 30.32 -5.46
C ASN A 203 -12.78 28.87 -5.46
N ALA A 204 -11.86 27.95 -5.20
CA ALA A 204 -12.13 26.53 -4.97
C ALA A 204 -11.28 26.01 -3.81
N GLY A 205 -11.68 24.91 -3.19
CA GLY A 205 -10.91 24.25 -2.14
C GLY A 205 -10.04 23.12 -2.70
N VAL A 206 -8.83 22.94 -2.17
CA VAL A 206 -8.04 21.72 -2.38
C VAL A 206 -8.18 20.86 -1.13
N ARG A 207 -8.62 19.61 -1.28
CA ARG A 207 -8.96 18.71 -0.17
C ARG A 207 -8.30 17.35 -0.37
N GLY A 208 -7.80 16.79 0.74
CA GLY A 208 -7.27 15.43 0.80
C GLY A 208 -8.38 14.44 1.10
N ASN A 209 -8.00 13.18 1.23
CA ASN A 209 -8.88 12.09 1.59
C ASN A 209 -8.32 11.48 2.86
N THR A 210 -9.16 11.35 3.88
CA THR A 210 -8.77 10.61 5.07
C THR A 210 -8.52 9.16 4.69
N GLY A 211 -7.25 8.77 4.72
CA GLY A 211 -6.84 7.41 4.43
C GLY A 211 -7.24 6.44 5.54
N SER A 212 -7.31 5.16 5.20
CA SER A 212 -7.53 4.09 6.16
C SER A 212 -6.52 2.97 5.98
N ILE A 213 -6.31 2.18 7.03
CA ILE A 213 -5.48 0.99 7.01
C ILE A 213 -6.31 -0.22 7.46
N THR A 214 -6.11 -1.36 6.81
CA THR A 214 -6.77 -2.62 7.15
C THR A 214 -5.82 -3.80 7.00
N LEU A 215 -5.99 -4.78 7.87
CA LEU A 215 -5.41 -6.11 7.77
C LEU A 215 -6.35 -7.04 6.97
N ASP A 216 -5.79 -8.04 6.32
CA ASP A 216 -6.57 -9.03 5.57
C ASP A 216 -7.28 -10.05 6.47
N LYS A 217 -6.74 -10.33 7.67
CA LYS A 217 -7.37 -11.17 8.69
C LYS A 217 -7.47 -10.44 10.03
N SER A 218 -8.51 -10.76 10.80
CA SER A 218 -8.62 -10.37 12.21
C SER A 218 -7.90 -11.32 13.17
N VAL A 219 -7.61 -12.53 12.70
CA VAL A 219 -6.89 -13.56 13.44
C VAL A 219 -5.91 -14.27 12.50
N TYR A 220 -4.64 -14.30 12.90
CA TYR A 220 -3.58 -15.01 12.18
C TYR A 220 -3.17 -16.28 12.92
N PRO A 221 -2.75 -17.34 12.22
CA PRO A 221 -2.13 -18.48 12.86
C PRO A 221 -0.79 -18.09 13.50
N VAL A 222 -0.43 -18.71 14.62
CA VAL A 222 0.89 -18.53 15.23
C VAL A 222 1.96 -19.16 14.33
N PRO A 223 2.96 -18.39 13.87
CA PRO A 223 3.99 -18.93 12.98
C PRO A 223 4.86 -19.99 13.66
N PHE A 224 5.45 -20.89 12.86
CA PHE A 224 6.41 -21.90 13.31
C PHE A 224 7.64 -21.96 12.40
N GLY A 225 8.76 -22.42 12.95
CA GLY A 225 10.05 -22.50 12.28
C GLY A 225 10.33 -23.84 11.61
N SER A 226 11.44 -23.87 10.87
CA SER A 226 11.87 -25.00 10.07
C SER A 226 13.17 -25.64 10.59
N ILE A 227 13.29 -26.97 10.44
CA ILE A 227 14.52 -27.71 10.78
C ILE A 227 15.47 -27.73 9.59
N ALA A 228 16.77 -27.53 9.84
CA ALA A 228 17.79 -27.62 8.79
C ALA A 228 17.97 -29.07 8.32
N ALA A 229 18.15 -29.25 7.01
CA ALA A 229 18.67 -30.48 6.46
C ALA A 229 20.17 -30.61 6.80
N ALA A 230 20.73 -31.82 6.68
CA ALA A 230 22.16 -32.03 6.90
C ALA A 230 22.99 -31.13 5.98
N GLY A 231 23.82 -30.25 6.57
CA GLY A 231 24.68 -29.32 5.83
C GLY A 231 24.02 -28.02 5.38
N THR A 232 22.76 -27.74 5.74
CA THR A 232 22.08 -26.46 5.47
C THR A 232 21.85 -25.67 6.76
N THR A 233 21.29 -24.46 6.64
CA THR A 233 20.97 -23.58 7.77
C THR A 233 19.53 -23.11 7.66
N ASN A 234 18.76 -23.34 8.72
CA ASN A 234 17.37 -22.91 8.91
C ASN A 234 17.19 -22.41 10.36
N ASP A 235 15.96 -22.12 10.77
CA ASP A 235 15.62 -21.64 12.12
C ASP A 235 16.19 -22.52 13.23
N PHE A 236 16.04 -23.84 13.07
CA PHE A 236 16.60 -24.84 13.96
C PHE A 236 17.73 -25.62 13.27
N GLY A 237 18.73 -26.01 14.05
CA GLY A 237 19.82 -26.87 13.57
C GLY A 237 19.32 -28.26 13.17
N ALA A 238 20.11 -28.98 12.39
CA ALA A 238 19.77 -30.36 12.02
C ALA A 238 19.69 -31.23 13.28
N THR A 239 18.54 -31.89 13.46
CA THR A 239 18.26 -32.80 14.57
C THR A 239 18.37 -34.26 14.12
N GLY A 240 18.37 -35.19 15.08
CA GLY A 240 18.46 -36.62 14.82
C GLY A 240 17.36 -37.42 15.50
N SER A 241 17.45 -38.75 15.39
CA SER A 241 16.36 -39.67 15.75
C SER A 241 15.97 -39.72 17.23
N SER A 242 16.78 -39.12 18.12
CA SER A 242 16.48 -39.02 19.55
C SER A 242 15.58 -37.83 19.92
N VAL A 243 15.37 -36.87 19.02
CA VAL A 243 14.55 -35.68 19.28
C VAL A 243 13.14 -35.93 18.75
N THR A 244 12.14 -36.06 19.61
CA THR A 244 10.77 -36.40 19.19
C THR A 244 9.83 -35.20 19.18
N SER A 245 10.09 -34.17 19.99
CA SER A 245 9.35 -32.91 20.03
C SER A 245 10.30 -31.72 20.13
N LEU A 246 9.86 -30.56 19.62
CA LEU A 246 10.59 -29.30 19.69
C LEU A 246 9.59 -28.15 19.58
N ASN A 247 9.61 -27.23 20.55
CA ASN A 247 8.78 -26.03 20.51
C ASN A 247 9.15 -25.19 19.28
N GLY A 248 8.16 -24.54 18.68
CA GLY A 248 8.29 -23.75 17.46
C GLY A 248 8.46 -24.59 16.19
N VAL A 249 8.24 -25.91 16.21
CA VAL A 249 8.28 -26.76 15.02
C VAL A 249 6.99 -27.54 14.90
N PHE A 250 6.46 -27.64 13.68
CA PHE A 250 5.30 -28.47 13.37
C PHE A 250 5.73 -29.86 12.84
N PRO A 251 5.64 -30.94 13.63
CA PRO A 251 5.94 -32.30 13.20
C PRO A 251 4.88 -32.84 12.25
N LEU A 252 5.30 -33.68 11.31
CA LEU A 252 4.39 -34.58 10.61
C LEU A 252 4.05 -35.77 11.53
N HIS A 253 2.96 -36.48 11.25
CA HIS A 253 2.62 -37.69 11.99
C HIS A 253 3.72 -38.72 11.74
N ARG A 254 4.43 -39.17 12.78
CA ARG A 254 5.74 -39.84 12.62
C ARG A 254 5.89 -41.11 13.43
N ASP A 255 4.88 -41.54 14.20
CA ASP A 255 5.04 -42.64 15.15
C ASP A 255 5.39 -44.01 14.52
N VAL A 256 5.59 -44.07 13.19
CA VAL A 256 5.91 -45.30 12.44
C VAL A 256 7.27 -45.31 11.71
N THR A 257 8.05 -44.21 11.65
CA THR A 257 9.35 -44.20 10.93
C THR A 257 10.60 -44.08 11.82
N GLY A 258 10.43 -43.94 13.15
CA GLY A 258 11.53 -44.02 14.13
C GLY A 258 12.68 -43.01 13.96
N SER A 259 12.51 -42.00 13.09
CA SER A 259 13.62 -41.16 12.60
C SER A 259 13.80 -39.85 13.36
N GLY A 260 12.98 -39.58 14.39
CA GLY A 260 12.96 -38.31 15.15
C GLY A 260 12.63 -37.10 14.27
N LEU A 261 12.77 -35.89 14.83
CA LEU A 261 12.57 -34.64 14.12
C LEU A 261 13.75 -34.46 13.17
N THR A 262 13.44 -34.29 11.88
CA THR A 262 14.37 -33.96 10.81
C THR A 262 13.64 -33.08 9.80
N SER A 263 14.36 -32.45 8.87
CA SER A 263 13.74 -31.60 7.84
C SER A 263 12.73 -32.33 6.93
N SER A 264 12.76 -33.67 6.87
CA SER A 264 11.81 -34.47 6.10
C SER A 264 10.59 -34.92 6.89
N THR A 265 10.57 -34.73 8.22
CA THR A 265 9.48 -35.17 9.10
C THR A 265 8.79 -34.01 9.80
N THR A 266 8.95 -32.80 9.26
CA THR A 266 8.36 -31.56 9.75
C THR A 266 7.88 -30.74 8.57
N LEU A 267 6.93 -29.83 8.80
CA LEU A 267 6.61 -28.82 7.80
C LEU A 267 7.82 -27.89 7.59
N SER A 268 8.06 -27.52 6.34
CA SER A 268 9.25 -26.75 5.93
C SER A 268 9.04 -25.25 5.92
N ASN A 269 7.79 -24.78 5.97
CA ASN A 269 7.42 -23.37 6.02
C ASN A 269 6.28 -23.19 7.02
N GLY A 270 6.44 -22.24 7.93
CA GLY A 270 5.41 -21.83 8.89
C GLY A 270 5.42 -20.32 9.11
N ASP A 271 6.01 -19.56 8.17
CA ASP A 271 5.96 -18.10 8.22
C ASP A 271 4.58 -17.62 7.75
N THR A 272 3.94 -16.76 8.54
CA THR A 272 2.62 -16.19 8.23
C THR A 272 2.79 -14.93 7.39
N ILE A 273 2.06 -14.82 6.26
CA ILE A 273 2.06 -13.64 5.41
C ILE A 273 0.88 -12.75 5.80
N VAL A 274 1.19 -11.50 6.11
CA VAL A 274 0.21 -10.47 6.46
C VAL A 274 0.14 -9.46 5.33
N HIS A 275 -1.06 -9.23 4.80
CA HIS A 275 -1.32 -8.26 3.75
C HIS A 275 -1.89 -6.99 4.36
N ILE A 276 -1.05 -5.96 4.42
CA ILE A 276 -1.42 -4.65 4.97
C ILE A 276 -1.94 -3.81 3.81
N ARG A 277 -3.18 -3.33 3.92
CA ARG A 277 -3.80 -2.51 2.89
C ARG A 277 -4.03 -1.08 3.39
N VAL A 278 -3.66 -0.11 2.59
CA VAL A 278 -3.96 1.30 2.80
C VAL A 278 -4.91 1.74 1.70
N ASN A 279 -6.07 2.29 2.08
CA ASN A 279 -6.98 2.94 1.15
C ASN A 279 -6.81 4.45 1.30
N ASP A 280 -6.14 5.07 0.35
CA ASP A 280 -5.88 6.51 0.38
C ASP A 280 -5.88 7.07 -1.05
N ALA A 281 -6.94 7.80 -1.38
CA ALA A 281 -7.10 8.37 -2.70
C ALA A 281 -6.11 9.50 -2.99
N ASP A 282 -5.38 10.02 -2.00
CA ASP A 282 -4.38 11.08 -2.20
C ASP A 282 -3.14 10.56 -2.93
N PHE A 283 -2.92 9.24 -2.94
CA PHE A 283 -1.85 8.59 -3.69
C PHE A 283 -2.32 8.01 -5.03
N ASN A 284 -3.61 8.10 -5.37
CA ASN A 284 -4.18 7.65 -6.64
C ASN A 284 -4.19 8.80 -7.65
N LEU A 285 -3.00 9.11 -8.18
CA LEU A 285 -2.78 10.29 -9.04
C LEU A 285 -2.94 9.98 -10.53
N SER A 286 -2.78 8.72 -10.94
CA SER A 286 -2.79 8.35 -12.35
C SER A 286 -4.21 8.07 -12.86
N ALA A 287 -4.65 8.80 -13.89
CA ALA A 287 -5.96 8.58 -14.52
C ALA A 287 -6.14 7.18 -15.13
N ALA A 288 -5.02 6.54 -15.52
CA ALA A 288 -4.95 5.15 -15.98
C ALA A 288 -3.51 4.63 -15.78
N GLY A 289 -3.19 4.23 -14.55
CA GLY A 289 -1.88 3.70 -14.17
C GLY A 289 -1.94 2.95 -12.85
N THR A 290 -0.85 2.26 -12.51
CA THR A 290 -0.64 1.72 -11.16
C THR A 290 0.12 2.77 -10.38
N ASP A 291 -0.47 3.24 -9.30
CA ASP A 291 0.20 4.19 -8.41
C ASP A 291 0.94 3.49 -7.27
N HIS A 292 1.76 4.25 -6.55
CA HIS A 292 2.51 3.76 -5.40
C HIS A 292 2.47 4.73 -4.23
N ILE A 293 2.42 4.19 -3.01
CA ILE A 293 2.90 4.92 -1.83
C ILE A 293 4.41 4.68 -1.76
N ALA A 294 5.20 5.69 -2.13
CA ALA A 294 6.66 5.63 -2.20
C ALA A 294 7.30 6.85 -1.51
N THR A 295 6.69 7.31 -0.41
CA THR A 295 7.02 8.57 0.24
C THR A 295 7.67 8.32 1.59
N GLY A 296 8.89 8.80 1.74
CA GLY A 296 9.56 8.78 3.04
C GLY A 296 9.00 9.86 3.97
N ILE A 297 8.59 9.48 5.17
CA ILE A 297 8.15 10.43 6.19
C ILE A 297 9.35 10.94 6.96
N ALA A 298 9.49 12.27 7.04
CA ALA A 298 10.57 12.89 7.80
C ALA A 298 10.44 12.56 9.29
N ARG A 299 11.29 11.66 9.77
CA ARG A 299 11.47 11.32 11.18
C ARG A 299 12.84 11.87 11.59
N GLY A 300 12.89 13.17 11.85
CA GLY A 300 14.15 13.89 12.05
C GLY A 300 14.91 14.08 10.72
N ALA A 301 16.16 13.61 10.65
CA ALA A 301 16.95 13.66 9.41
C ALA A 301 16.72 12.43 8.51
N ASP A 302 16.02 11.40 9.00
CA ASP A 302 15.67 10.21 8.22
C ASP A 302 14.39 10.51 7.42
N THR A 303 14.49 10.39 6.10
CA THR A 303 13.36 10.50 5.15
C THR A 303 13.27 9.26 4.27
N THR A 304 13.79 8.13 4.73
CA THR A 304 13.92 6.89 3.93
C THR A 304 12.85 5.87 4.25
N HIS A 305 12.14 6.03 5.37
CA HIS A 305 11.12 5.10 5.83
C HIS A 305 9.70 5.60 5.56
N GLY A 306 8.81 4.69 5.20
CA GLY A 306 7.45 4.99 4.79
C GLY A 306 6.46 5.37 5.91
N PRO A 307 5.22 5.69 5.52
CA PRO A 307 4.15 6.09 6.43
C PRO A 307 3.50 4.93 7.17
N VAL A 308 3.70 3.67 6.75
CA VAL A 308 3.10 2.49 7.39
C VAL A 308 4.13 1.80 8.27
N TRP A 309 3.73 1.28 9.43
CA TRP A 309 4.57 0.38 10.23
C TRP A 309 3.76 -0.67 10.99
N ALA A 310 4.39 -1.82 11.24
CA ALA A 310 3.78 -2.97 11.89
C ALA A 310 4.48 -3.31 13.22
N ILE A 311 3.69 -3.56 14.25
CA ILE A 311 4.14 -3.84 15.62
C ILE A 311 3.51 -5.16 16.10
N VAL A 312 4.31 -6.06 16.65
CA VAL A 312 3.80 -7.17 17.47
C VAL A 312 4.00 -6.86 18.94
N SER A 313 2.96 -6.99 19.76
CA SER A 313 3.00 -6.62 21.17
C SER A 313 2.47 -7.69 22.11
N ARG A 314 3.05 -7.74 23.32
CA ARG A 314 2.71 -8.63 24.43
C ARG A 314 2.99 -7.92 25.75
N GLN A 315 1.95 -7.73 26.58
CA GLN A 315 2.07 -7.27 27.98
C GLN A 315 2.97 -6.02 28.18
N GLY A 316 2.92 -5.07 27.24
CA GLY A 316 3.72 -3.83 27.29
C GLY A 316 5.09 -3.89 26.62
N ALA A 317 5.52 -5.05 26.12
CA ALA A 317 6.65 -5.18 25.21
C ALA A 317 6.15 -5.18 23.75
N SER A 318 6.88 -4.53 22.85
CA SER A 318 6.55 -4.38 21.44
C SER A 318 7.79 -4.53 20.56
N ASN A 319 7.60 -5.15 19.40
CA ASN A 319 8.59 -5.31 18.35
C ASN A 319 8.09 -4.63 17.07
N LEU A 320 8.83 -3.64 16.58
CA LEU A 320 8.63 -3.00 15.27
C LEU A 320 9.24 -3.88 14.19
N LEU A 321 8.37 -4.53 13.43
CA LEU A 321 8.78 -5.53 12.44
C LEU A 321 9.37 -4.87 11.19
N ALA A 322 8.63 -3.92 10.62
CA ALA A 322 9.04 -3.16 9.45
C ALA A 322 8.19 -1.89 9.29
N PHE A 323 8.75 -0.95 8.54
CA PHE A 323 8.01 0.11 7.85
C PHE A 323 7.61 -0.35 6.44
N ALA A 324 6.67 0.34 5.83
CA ALA A 324 6.29 0.17 4.43
C ALA A 324 5.83 1.50 3.81
N GLY A 325 5.90 1.58 2.49
CA GLY A 325 5.55 2.76 1.71
C GLY A 325 6.70 3.76 1.56
N GLY A 326 7.93 3.35 1.91
CA GLY A 326 9.13 4.15 1.67
C GLY A 326 9.55 4.14 0.19
N PRO A 327 10.44 5.04 -0.25
CA PRO A 327 10.87 5.15 -1.64
C PRO A 327 11.66 3.93 -2.14
N SER A 328 12.20 3.11 -1.24
CA SER A 328 12.99 1.91 -1.57
C SER A 328 13.01 0.94 -0.40
N VAL A 329 13.25 -0.34 -0.68
CA VAL A 329 13.47 -1.36 0.35
C VAL A 329 14.71 -1.00 1.18
N GLN A 330 14.57 -1.00 2.51
CA GLN A 330 15.68 -0.80 3.43
C GLN A 330 15.92 -2.07 4.23
N ALA A 331 17.16 -2.59 4.13
CA ALA A 331 17.59 -3.68 5.00
C ALA A 331 17.87 -3.14 6.40
N GLY A 332 17.40 -3.87 7.41
CA GLY A 332 17.55 -3.49 8.80
C GLY A 332 17.22 -4.61 9.76
N VAL A 333 16.99 -4.24 11.00
CA VAL A 333 16.63 -5.13 12.10
C VAL A 333 15.32 -4.71 12.75
N ILE A 334 14.64 -5.67 13.38
CA ILE A 334 13.45 -5.46 14.20
C ILE A 334 13.86 -4.61 15.42
N LYS A 335 13.12 -3.52 15.67
CA LYS A 335 13.34 -2.68 16.86
C LYS A 335 12.49 -3.15 18.01
N THR A 336 13.05 -3.25 19.20
CA THR A 336 12.35 -3.81 20.36
C THR A 336 12.19 -2.77 21.46
N THR A 337 11.05 -2.74 22.15
CA THR A 337 10.84 -1.85 23.31
C THR A 337 11.57 -2.40 24.52
N THR A 338 12.24 -1.51 25.24
CA THR A 338 12.71 -1.57 26.63
C THR A 338 12.79 -2.94 27.33
N VAL A 339 13.44 -3.89 26.68
CA VAL A 339 14.45 -4.73 27.33
C VAL A 339 15.65 -3.79 27.62
N PRO A 340 16.48 -3.95 28.68
CA PRO A 340 17.69 -3.13 28.84
C PRO A 340 18.50 -3.11 27.53
N GLY A 341 18.54 -1.96 26.84
CA GLY A 341 19.23 -1.78 25.54
C GLY A 341 18.35 -1.82 24.28
N GLY A 342 17.04 -2.07 24.36
CA GLY A 342 16.11 -1.94 23.22
C GLY A 342 15.98 -0.49 22.74
N THR A 343 15.86 -0.29 21.43
CA THR A 343 15.93 1.04 20.81
C THR A 343 14.57 1.62 20.41
N LEU A 344 13.48 0.85 20.47
CA LEU A 344 12.15 1.35 20.15
C LEU A 344 11.60 2.22 21.28
N ALA A 345 11.55 3.54 21.04
CA ALA A 345 11.10 4.55 21.98
C ALA A 345 9.58 4.78 21.94
N SER A 346 8.97 4.74 20.74
CA SER A 346 7.55 5.06 20.56
C SER A 346 6.87 4.09 19.57
N PRO A 347 6.16 3.05 20.06
CA PRO A 347 5.47 2.08 19.20
C PRO A 347 4.35 2.70 18.34
N THR A 348 3.68 3.73 18.87
CA THR A 348 2.51 4.36 18.23
C THR A 348 2.86 5.56 17.35
N ALA A 349 4.08 6.07 17.45
CA ALA A 349 4.57 7.17 16.62
C ALA A 349 6.11 7.12 16.58
N PRO A 350 6.70 6.22 15.77
CA PRO A 350 8.16 6.04 15.71
C PRO A 350 8.90 7.31 15.30
N GLY A 351 9.95 7.66 16.02
CA GLY A 351 10.82 8.79 15.74
C GLY A 351 12.05 8.44 14.91
N ALA A 352 13.00 9.38 14.83
CA ALA A 352 14.25 9.21 14.08
C ALA A 352 15.09 8.01 14.54
N ALA A 353 15.17 7.79 15.85
CA ALA A 353 15.95 6.69 16.42
C ALA A 353 15.32 5.32 16.15
N ASP A 354 13.99 5.27 16.07
CA ASP A 354 13.24 4.05 15.78
C ASP A 354 13.40 3.65 14.31
N ALA A 355 13.37 4.64 13.41
CA ALA A 355 13.60 4.43 11.98
C ALA A 355 15.05 4.04 11.65
N ALA A 356 16.03 4.58 12.37
CA ALA A 356 17.45 4.35 12.07
C ALA A 356 17.84 2.86 12.09
N GLY A 357 18.06 2.27 10.91
CA GLY A 357 18.43 0.86 10.75
C GLY A 357 17.27 -0.12 10.99
N ALA A 358 16.02 0.35 10.97
CA ALA A 358 14.85 -0.50 10.87
C ALA A 358 14.69 -1.05 9.45
N VAL A 359 13.83 -2.06 9.31
CA VAL A 359 13.46 -2.60 8.00
C VAL A 359 12.41 -1.70 7.36
N ASP A 360 12.50 -1.47 6.04
CA ASP A 360 11.41 -0.95 5.22
C ASP A 360 11.14 -1.90 4.05
N LEU A 361 9.89 -2.29 3.86
CA LEU A 361 9.44 -3.16 2.78
C LEU A 361 9.45 -2.48 1.40
N GLY A 362 9.69 -1.16 1.36
CA GLY A 362 9.73 -0.35 0.16
C GLY A 362 8.35 0.16 -0.27
N PRO A 363 8.23 0.58 -1.55
CA PRO A 363 6.99 1.16 -2.06
C PRO A 363 5.81 0.20 -1.97
N MET A 364 4.66 0.70 -1.50
CA MET A 364 3.41 -0.06 -1.56
C MET A 364 2.78 0.14 -2.93
N THR A 365 2.38 -0.96 -3.56
CA THR A 365 1.82 -0.93 -4.91
C THR A 365 0.32 -1.03 -4.85
N GLU A 366 -0.35 -0.29 -5.71
CA GLU A 366 -1.79 -0.36 -5.87
C GLU A 366 -2.23 -1.77 -6.34
N ILE A 367 -3.25 -2.35 -5.70
CA ILE A 367 -3.70 -3.72 -5.98
C ILE A 367 -4.37 -3.87 -7.34
N SER A 368 -4.92 -2.77 -7.87
CA SER A 368 -5.48 -2.68 -9.21
C SER A 368 -5.52 -1.23 -9.65
N PRO A 369 -5.36 -0.93 -10.96
CA PRO A 369 -5.32 0.44 -11.45
C PRO A 369 -6.50 1.28 -10.98
N SER A 370 -6.20 2.45 -10.42
CA SER A 370 -7.17 3.45 -9.97
C SER A 370 -8.11 3.00 -8.84
N SER A 371 -7.76 1.96 -8.09
CA SER A 371 -8.49 1.54 -6.88
C SER A 371 -8.27 2.45 -5.67
N GLY A 372 -7.13 3.14 -5.58
CA GLY A 372 -6.67 3.85 -4.38
C GLY A 372 -6.31 2.93 -3.20
N ILE A 373 -6.21 1.62 -3.43
CA ILE A 373 -5.87 0.62 -2.41
C ILE A 373 -4.46 0.09 -2.68
N PHE A 374 -3.54 0.34 -1.74
CA PHE A 374 -2.14 -0.04 -1.81
C PHE A 374 -1.86 -1.19 -0.85
N GLN A 375 -1.00 -2.12 -1.23
CA GLN A 375 -0.67 -3.29 -0.42
C GLN A 375 0.83 -3.40 -0.14
N ALA A 376 1.15 -3.83 1.09
CA ALA A 376 2.44 -4.36 1.49
C ALA A 376 2.27 -5.77 2.05
N ASP A 377 3.21 -6.65 1.72
CA ASP A 377 3.23 -8.03 2.22
C ASP A 377 4.32 -8.17 3.29
N LEU A 378 3.90 -8.42 4.52
CA LEU A 378 4.78 -8.60 5.67
C LEU A 378 4.86 -10.08 6.05
N GLN A 379 6.05 -10.66 5.92
CA GLN A 379 6.31 -12.02 6.40
C GLN A 379 6.66 -12.01 7.89
N VAL A 380 5.79 -12.60 8.70
CA VAL A 380 5.97 -12.75 10.15
C VAL A 380 6.49 -14.16 10.46
N ARG A 381 7.67 -14.23 11.06
CA ARG A 381 8.30 -15.49 11.50
C ARG A 381 7.96 -15.79 12.95
N PHE A 382 8.16 -17.04 13.34
CA PHE A 382 7.93 -17.46 14.74
C PHE A 382 8.81 -16.71 15.74
N THR A 383 9.95 -16.12 15.33
CA THR A 383 10.84 -15.33 16.19
C THR A 383 10.37 -13.90 16.41
N ASP A 384 9.39 -13.39 15.68
CA ASP A 384 9.23 -11.94 15.51
C ASP A 384 8.49 -11.22 16.65
N GLY A 385 7.94 -11.99 17.59
CA GLY A 385 7.25 -11.44 18.76
C GLY A 385 8.18 -11.09 19.94
N PRO A 386 7.64 -10.41 20.96
CA PRO A 386 8.39 -10.04 22.16
C PRO A 386 9.04 -11.23 22.88
N SER A 387 10.16 -10.98 23.56
CA SER A 387 10.91 -12.05 24.21
C SER A 387 10.22 -12.64 25.44
N GLY A 388 10.38 -13.95 25.66
CA GLY A 388 9.91 -14.64 26.87
C GLY A 388 10.68 -15.95 27.14
N ASN A 389 10.65 -16.42 28.40
CA ASN A 389 11.39 -17.62 28.84
C ASN A 389 10.82 -18.93 28.29
N ASP A 390 9.56 -18.90 27.93
CA ASP A 390 8.78 -19.98 27.33
C ASP A 390 8.88 -20.01 25.79
N CYS A 391 9.67 -19.11 25.17
CA CYS A 391 9.88 -19.08 23.73
C CYS A 391 10.87 -20.16 23.28
N PRO A 392 10.77 -20.64 22.02
CA PRO A 392 11.67 -21.65 21.51
C PRO A 392 13.09 -21.09 21.37
N THR A 393 14.08 -21.94 21.62
CA THR A 393 15.49 -21.61 21.37
C THR A 393 15.82 -21.81 19.89
N ALA A 394 15.63 -20.76 19.10
CA ALA A 394 16.08 -20.74 17.71
C ALA A 394 17.62 -20.90 17.63
N ALA A 395 18.09 -21.69 16.67
CA ALA A 395 19.52 -21.83 16.39
C ALA A 395 20.03 -20.69 15.51
N ASN A 396 19.19 -20.21 14.58
CA ASN A 396 19.52 -19.13 13.66
C ASN A 396 18.34 -18.18 13.47
N TYR A 397 18.66 -16.96 13.07
CA TYR A 397 17.74 -15.88 12.76
C TYR A 397 17.92 -15.50 11.30
N LYS A 398 16.82 -15.53 10.54
CA LYS A 398 16.82 -15.03 9.15
C LYS A 398 16.91 -13.51 9.18
N LYS A 399 17.80 -12.91 8.40
CA LYS A 399 17.92 -11.46 8.26
C LYS A 399 16.90 -10.93 7.25
N SER A 400 16.78 -9.61 7.17
CA SER A 400 16.00 -8.92 6.13
C SER A 400 16.51 -9.18 4.71
N ASP A 401 17.79 -9.53 4.52
CA ASP A 401 18.36 -9.95 3.23
C ASP A 401 18.07 -11.43 2.85
N GLY A 402 17.35 -12.16 3.70
CA GLY A 402 16.99 -13.56 3.49
C GLY A 402 18.01 -14.60 3.95
N THR A 403 19.22 -14.19 4.37
CA THR A 403 20.27 -15.10 4.87
C THR A 403 20.08 -15.43 6.35
N PHE A 404 20.57 -16.59 6.81
CA PHE A 404 20.54 -16.97 8.22
C PHE A 404 21.80 -16.56 8.97
N SER A 405 21.67 -16.28 10.27
CA SER A 405 22.76 -15.97 11.20
C SER A 405 22.48 -16.53 12.58
N ALA A 406 23.50 -17.07 13.26
CA ALA A 406 23.38 -17.50 14.66
C ALA A 406 23.29 -16.31 15.64
N LEU A 407 23.59 -15.09 15.20
CA LEU A 407 23.54 -13.89 16.03
C LEU A 407 22.12 -13.30 16.06
N GLN A 408 21.54 -13.14 17.25
CA GLN A 408 20.25 -12.44 17.45
C GLN A 408 20.27 -11.02 16.88
N THR A 409 21.40 -10.32 17.03
CA THR A 409 21.58 -8.93 16.54
C THR A 409 21.60 -8.81 15.01
N ALA A 410 21.57 -9.94 14.28
CA ALA A 410 21.40 -9.92 12.83
C ALA A 410 19.93 -9.73 12.41
N ARG A 411 18.98 -9.99 13.32
CA ARG A 411 17.53 -9.80 13.09
C ARG A 411 16.92 -8.76 14.03
N PHE A 412 17.43 -8.62 15.25
CA PHE A 412 16.93 -7.69 16.27
C PHE A 412 17.96 -6.60 16.58
N ASP A 413 17.52 -5.45 17.06
CA ASP A 413 18.40 -4.36 17.50
C ASP A 413 19.23 -4.71 18.74
N VAL A 414 18.71 -5.60 19.58
CA VAL A 414 19.34 -6.04 20.81
C VAL A 414 19.14 -7.55 21.02
N VAL A 415 20.00 -8.16 21.83
CA VAL A 415 19.80 -9.53 22.31
C VAL A 415 18.75 -9.52 23.41
N ALA A 416 17.85 -10.51 23.44
CA ALA A 416 16.87 -10.66 24.52
C ALA A 416 17.59 -10.76 25.89
N ALA A 417 17.20 -9.93 26.87
CA ALA A 417 17.80 -9.98 28.20
C ALA A 417 17.37 -11.21 29.01
N ALA A 418 16.20 -11.77 28.69
CA ALA A 418 15.70 -13.02 29.24
C ALA A 418 14.91 -13.79 28.18
N GLY A 419 15.11 -15.10 28.12
CA GLY A 419 14.45 -15.97 27.15
C GLY A 419 14.84 -15.69 25.70
N HIS A 420 13.90 -15.93 24.79
CA HIS A 420 14.07 -15.76 23.35
C HIS A 420 12.92 -14.96 22.76
N TYR A 421 13.11 -14.34 21.60
CA TYR A 421 12.04 -13.70 20.84
C TYR A 421 11.15 -14.74 20.17
N CYS A 422 9.84 -14.61 20.32
CA CYS A 422 8.88 -15.40 19.57
C CYS A 422 7.47 -14.80 19.56
N VAL A 423 6.70 -15.12 18.52
CA VAL A 423 5.25 -14.88 18.43
C VAL A 423 4.50 -15.98 19.18
N ARG A 424 3.43 -15.63 19.89
CA ARG A 424 2.61 -16.55 20.67
C ARG A 424 1.12 -16.34 20.48
N GLN A 425 0.34 -17.34 20.88
CA GLN A 425 -1.09 -17.20 21.07
C GLN A 425 -1.38 -16.00 22.00
N GLY A 426 -2.26 -15.12 21.56
CA GLY A 426 -2.69 -13.92 22.26
C GLY A 426 -1.83 -12.68 22.02
N ASP A 427 -0.73 -12.79 21.26
CA ASP A 427 -0.01 -11.60 20.81
C ASP A 427 -0.86 -10.79 19.84
N VAL A 428 -0.70 -9.46 19.87
CA VAL A 428 -1.45 -8.54 19.02
C VAL A 428 -0.52 -7.96 17.97
N LEU A 429 -0.86 -8.16 16.70
CA LEU A 429 -0.31 -7.43 15.57
C LEU A 429 -1.11 -6.14 15.41
N THR A 430 -0.45 -5.00 15.50
CA THR A 430 -1.04 -3.69 15.24
C THR A 430 -0.29 -3.04 14.09
N VAL A 431 -1.03 -2.55 13.10
CA VAL A 431 -0.50 -1.76 12.00
C VAL A 431 -0.96 -0.32 12.14
N TYR A 432 -0.06 0.59 11.80
CA TYR A 432 -0.28 2.03 11.87
C TYR A 432 -0.02 2.62 10.50
N TYR A 433 -0.83 3.60 10.13
CA TYR A 433 -0.67 4.41 8.94
C TYR A 433 -0.65 5.87 9.35
N ASN A 434 0.45 6.56 9.04
CA ASN A 434 0.55 8.01 9.17
C ASN A 434 0.03 8.68 7.91
N ASP A 435 -1.26 8.97 7.91
CA ASP A 435 -1.92 9.79 6.90
C ASP A 435 -1.44 11.24 7.08
N THR A 436 -0.71 11.74 6.09
CA THR A 436 -0.14 13.09 6.12
C THR A 436 -1.17 14.18 5.84
N ASN A 437 -2.30 13.85 5.19
CA ASN A 437 -3.29 14.82 4.76
C ASN A 437 -4.71 14.25 4.88
N ASP A 438 -5.33 14.44 6.04
CA ASP A 438 -6.75 14.12 6.18
C ASP A 438 -7.64 15.05 5.31
N ALA A 439 -8.96 14.81 5.33
CA ALA A 439 -9.92 15.63 4.57
C ALA A 439 -9.89 17.14 4.92
N SER A 440 -9.29 17.51 6.05
CA SER A 440 -9.11 18.89 6.51
C SER A 440 -7.68 19.43 6.30
N GLY A 441 -6.75 18.62 5.77
CA GLY A 441 -5.34 18.95 5.54
C GLY A 441 -4.45 18.80 6.78
N HIS A 442 -4.87 18.02 7.78
CA HIS A 442 -4.08 17.72 8.97
C HIS A 442 -3.54 16.29 8.94
N GLN A 443 -2.40 16.09 9.60
CA GLN A 443 -1.81 14.76 9.77
C GLN A 443 -2.54 13.98 10.87
N GLN A 444 -2.77 12.68 10.63
CA GLN A 444 -3.36 11.76 11.59
C GLN A 444 -2.73 10.36 11.51
N ILE A 445 -2.79 9.61 12.61
CA ILE A 445 -2.36 8.22 12.64
C ILE A 445 -3.60 7.33 12.76
N VAL A 446 -3.81 6.47 11.76
CA VAL A 446 -4.89 5.48 11.70
C VAL A 446 -4.32 4.11 12.01
N THR A 447 -5.11 3.24 12.62
CA THR A 447 -4.62 1.94 13.12
C THR A 447 -5.62 0.83 12.88
N ASP A 448 -5.10 -0.38 12.64
CA ASP A 448 -5.87 -1.63 12.67
C ASP A 448 -5.10 -2.71 13.44
N SER A 449 -5.79 -3.71 13.96
CA SER A 449 -5.16 -4.78 14.73
C SER A 449 -5.79 -6.15 14.57
N ALA A 450 -4.97 -7.17 14.74
CA ALA A 450 -5.33 -8.58 14.69
C ALA A 450 -4.58 -9.35 15.78
N THR A 451 -5.07 -10.53 16.12
CA THR A 451 -4.43 -11.39 17.13
C THR A 451 -3.81 -12.62 16.48
N PHE A 452 -2.70 -13.10 17.04
CA PHE A 452 -2.22 -14.44 16.74
C PHE A 452 -2.95 -15.46 17.63
N ASP A 453 -3.53 -16.49 17.02
CA ASP A 453 -4.28 -17.52 17.72
C ASP A 453 -3.90 -18.92 17.23
N LEU A 454 -4.08 -19.89 18.12
CA LEU A 454 -3.90 -21.32 17.85
C LEU A 454 -5.25 -22.01 18.06
N ARG A 455 -5.67 -22.82 17.11
CA ARG A 455 -7.04 -23.34 17.02
C ARG A 455 -6.99 -24.85 16.78
N ASN A 456 -7.97 -25.54 17.37
CA ASN A 456 -8.02 -26.99 17.24
C ASN A 456 -8.30 -27.41 15.79
N GLY A 457 -7.52 -28.36 15.31
CA GLY A 457 -7.80 -29.07 14.07
C GLY A 457 -9.00 -30.01 14.18
N VAL A 458 -9.55 -30.42 13.04
CA VAL A 458 -10.59 -31.46 12.93
C VAL A 458 -10.34 -32.31 11.68
N LEU A 459 -10.40 -33.64 11.84
CA LEU A 459 -10.33 -34.60 10.73
C LEU A 459 -11.71 -35.21 10.46
N GLN A 460 -12.15 -35.20 9.19
CA GLN A 460 -13.46 -35.68 8.78
C GLN A 460 -13.39 -36.44 7.46
N SER A 461 -14.27 -37.43 7.29
CA SER A 461 -14.50 -38.11 6.03
C SER A 461 -15.94 -37.94 5.55
N ASP A 462 -16.19 -38.06 4.24
CA ASP A 462 -17.54 -37.97 3.69
C ASP A 462 -18.48 -39.09 4.17
N LYS A 463 -17.92 -40.25 4.54
CA LYS A 463 -18.64 -41.45 4.98
C LYS A 463 -17.85 -42.16 6.07
N SER A 464 -18.51 -43.07 6.78
CA SER A 464 -17.86 -43.95 7.76
C SER A 464 -17.59 -45.36 7.22
N VAL A 465 -18.09 -45.69 6.02
CA VAL A 465 -17.95 -47.03 5.42
C VAL A 465 -17.63 -46.91 3.93
N TYR A 466 -16.60 -47.63 3.46
CA TYR A 466 -16.09 -47.56 2.09
C TYR A 466 -15.93 -48.94 1.45
N ILE A 467 -16.04 -49.01 0.13
CA ILE A 467 -15.72 -50.21 -0.64
C ILE A 467 -14.23 -50.16 -1.00
N ILE A 468 -13.54 -51.28 -0.89
CA ILE A 468 -12.13 -51.35 -1.33
C ILE A 468 -12.03 -50.93 -2.80
N GLY A 469 -11.18 -49.94 -3.08
CA GLY A 469 -11.01 -49.32 -4.39
C GLY A 469 -11.95 -48.15 -4.70
N SER A 470 -12.87 -47.80 -3.80
CA SER A 470 -13.67 -46.57 -3.93
C SER A 470 -12.92 -45.35 -3.41
N ASP A 471 -13.37 -44.18 -3.82
CA ASP A 471 -12.83 -42.91 -3.39
C ASP A 471 -13.46 -42.47 -2.05
N MET A 472 -12.62 -41.92 -1.17
CA MET A 472 -12.94 -41.26 0.09
C MET A 472 -12.58 -39.79 -0.05
N ILE A 473 -13.48 -38.90 0.35
CA ILE A 473 -13.13 -37.50 0.54
C ILE A 473 -12.67 -37.36 1.98
N LEU A 474 -11.41 -36.99 2.16
CA LEU A 474 -10.84 -36.67 3.47
C LEU A 474 -10.68 -35.17 3.57
N THR A 475 -11.21 -34.60 4.65
CA THR A 475 -11.18 -33.17 4.95
C THR A 475 -10.43 -32.96 6.26
N LEU A 476 -9.40 -32.13 6.21
CA LEU A 476 -8.68 -31.62 7.36
C LEU A 476 -9.05 -30.14 7.52
N VAL A 477 -9.78 -29.80 8.58
CA VAL A 477 -9.97 -28.42 8.99
C VAL A 477 -8.83 -28.08 9.92
N GLU A 478 -7.85 -27.32 9.45
CA GLU A 478 -6.69 -26.92 10.22
C GLU A 478 -6.41 -25.43 10.00
N PRO A 479 -7.04 -24.55 10.79
CA PRO A 479 -6.90 -23.12 10.61
C PRO A 479 -5.48 -22.60 10.88
N ASP A 480 -4.62 -23.37 11.54
CA ASP A 480 -3.26 -22.97 11.88
C ASP A 480 -2.27 -23.16 10.70
N LEU A 481 -2.72 -23.86 9.65
CA LEU A 481 -1.97 -24.00 8.39
C LEU A 481 -2.40 -23.01 7.30
N ASN A 482 -3.36 -22.12 7.58
CA ASN A 482 -3.82 -21.05 6.69
C ASN A 482 -2.97 -19.77 6.88
N LEU A 483 -1.76 -19.83 6.34
CA LEU A 483 -0.65 -18.89 6.54
C LEU A 483 -0.74 -17.63 5.65
N ASP A 484 -1.50 -17.65 4.55
CA ASP A 484 -1.62 -16.57 3.55
C ASP A 484 -3.08 -16.48 3.05
N SER A 485 -3.74 -15.32 3.20
CA SER A 485 -5.15 -15.18 2.76
C SER A 485 -5.34 -15.06 1.24
N GLN A 486 -4.28 -14.79 0.49
CA GLN A 486 -4.34 -14.50 -0.94
C GLN A 486 -3.97 -15.68 -1.81
N GLN A 487 -3.42 -16.74 -1.22
CA GLN A 487 -3.11 -17.98 -1.90
C GLN A 487 -3.95 -19.13 -1.32
N SER A 488 -3.87 -20.27 -1.99
CA SER A 488 -4.42 -21.53 -1.49
C SER A 488 -3.24 -22.41 -1.14
N GLU A 489 -3.20 -22.90 0.09
CA GLU A 489 -2.08 -23.65 0.61
C GLU A 489 -2.21 -25.16 0.42
N ASN A 490 -1.06 -25.84 0.48
CA ASN A 490 -0.94 -27.27 0.39
C ASN A 490 -0.35 -27.81 1.70
N ALA A 491 -0.92 -28.91 2.18
CA ALA A 491 -0.40 -29.65 3.34
C ALA A 491 -0.16 -31.12 2.97
N PRO A 492 0.94 -31.75 3.40
CA PRO A 492 1.23 -33.13 3.01
C PRO A 492 0.24 -34.12 3.64
N LEU A 493 -0.09 -35.21 2.93
CA LEU A 493 -0.86 -36.33 3.49
C LEU A 493 -0.10 -37.07 4.61
N ASP A 494 1.18 -36.76 4.81
CA ASP A 494 1.97 -37.23 5.94
C ASP A 494 1.53 -36.65 7.29
N LEU A 495 0.59 -35.71 7.31
CA LEU A 495 -0.07 -35.26 8.53
C LEU A 495 -1.04 -36.30 9.12
N VAL A 496 -1.49 -37.27 8.32
CA VAL A 496 -2.47 -38.28 8.75
C VAL A 496 -1.83 -39.67 8.77
N GLU A 497 -1.90 -40.32 9.92
CA GLU A 497 -1.60 -41.74 10.08
C GLU A 497 -2.80 -42.59 9.67
N TRP A 498 -2.50 -43.66 8.95
CA TRP A 498 -3.40 -44.77 8.69
C TRP A 498 -3.01 -45.94 9.59
N ASP A 499 -3.93 -46.44 10.40
CA ASP A 499 -3.76 -47.63 11.23
C ASP A 499 -4.83 -48.68 10.91
N SER A 500 -4.36 -49.79 10.36
CA SER A 500 -5.15 -50.95 9.95
C SER A 500 -4.34 -52.21 10.21
N HIS A 501 -4.98 -53.38 10.17
CA HIS A 501 -4.29 -54.66 10.21
C HIS A 501 -3.29 -54.82 9.06
N ALA A 502 -3.57 -54.26 7.88
CA ALA A 502 -2.70 -54.37 6.72
C ALA A 502 -1.44 -53.49 6.81
N PHE A 503 -1.56 -52.32 7.43
CA PHE A 503 -0.53 -51.29 7.46
C PHE A 503 -0.79 -50.29 8.57
N LYS A 504 0.30 -49.87 9.22
CA LYS A 504 0.34 -48.71 10.11
C LYS A 504 1.41 -47.74 9.59
N GLY A 505 1.07 -46.49 9.35
CA GLY A 505 1.97 -45.48 8.79
C GLY A 505 1.25 -44.31 8.13
N THR A 506 1.98 -43.30 7.68
CA THR A 506 1.35 -42.13 7.07
C THR A 506 0.80 -42.41 5.67
N MET A 507 -0.16 -41.58 5.24
CA MET A 507 -0.77 -41.71 3.92
C MET A 507 0.05 -41.04 2.80
N GLY A 508 0.99 -40.16 3.17
CA GLY A 508 1.87 -39.47 2.23
C GLY A 508 3.12 -40.28 1.83
N PRO A 509 4.07 -39.63 1.14
CA PRO A 509 5.31 -40.26 0.70
C PRO A 509 6.14 -40.93 1.80
N LEU A 510 6.08 -40.45 3.06
CA LEU A 510 6.88 -41.03 4.15
C LEU A 510 6.38 -42.42 4.56
N GLY A 511 5.10 -42.73 4.32
CA GLY A 511 4.51 -44.03 4.60
C GLY A 511 4.74 -45.08 3.51
N LEU A 512 5.47 -44.73 2.43
CA LEU A 512 5.86 -45.62 1.34
C LEU A 512 4.69 -46.27 0.55
N ASN A 513 3.45 -45.82 0.78
CA ASN A 513 2.24 -46.34 0.15
C ASN A 513 1.43 -45.27 -0.60
N SER A 514 1.99 -44.07 -0.84
CA SER A 514 1.29 -42.96 -1.52
C SER A 514 0.70 -43.34 -2.88
N ALA A 515 1.38 -44.22 -3.63
CA ALA A 515 0.88 -44.74 -4.91
C ALA A 515 -0.36 -45.65 -4.76
N ASN A 516 -0.49 -46.36 -3.64
CA ASN A 516 -1.63 -47.23 -3.37
C ASN A 516 -2.87 -46.42 -2.96
N PHE A 517 -2.66 -45.30 -2.28
CA PHE A 517 -3.71 -44.35 -1.92
C PHE A 517 -4.21 -43.51 -3.11
N ASP A 518 -3.43 -43.39 -4.20
CA ASP A 518 -3.80 -42.70 -5.46
C ASP A 518 -4.53 -41.36 -5.22
N ALA A 519 -4.00 -40.55 -4.30
CA ALA A 519 -4.66 -39.35 -3.84
C ALA A 519 -4.72 -38.25 -4.91
N LYS A 520 -5.87 -37.59 -5.01
CA LYS A 520 -6.19 -36.55 -6.01
C LYS A 520 -6.87 -35.37 -5.32
N PRO A 521 -6.16 -34.24 -5.10
CA PRO A 521 -4.73 -34.02 -5.31
C PRO A 521 -3.82 -34.89 -4.40
N SER A 522 -2.55 -35.02 -4.76
CA SER A 522 -1.56 -35.86 -4.02
C SER A 522 -1.17 -35.33 -2.64
N THR A 523 -1.61 -34.11 -2.31
CA THR A 523 -1.51 -33.48 -1.00
C THR A 523 -2.91 -33.04 -0.59
N PHE A 524 -3.10 -32.67 0.67
CA PHE A 524 -4.20 -31.79 1.02
C PHE A 524 -4.03 -30.46 0.29
N VAL A 525 -5.11 -29.94 -0.27
CA VAL A 525 -5.19 -28.61 -0.89
C VAL A 525 -6.31 -27.84 -0.23
N GLU A 526 -6.04 -26.60 0.11
CA GLU A 526 -7.05 -25.73 0.69
C GLU A 526 -8.23 -25.52 -0.28
N THR A 527 -9.46 -25.62 0.21
CA THR A 527 -10.68 -25.64 -0.63
C THR A 527 -11.00 -24.31 -1.31
N GLY A 528 -10.36 -23.24 -0.84
CA GLY A 528 -10.35 -21.89 -1.39
C GLY A 528 -9.40 -21.05 -0.54
N LYS A 529 -9.02 -19.87 -1.04
CA LYS A 529 -8.14 -18.95 -0.32
C LYS A 529 -8.74 -18.59 1.04
N ASP A 530 -7.91 -18.60 2.09
CA ASP A 530 -8.28 -18.19 3.45
C ASP A 530 -9.43 -19.00 4.07
N THR A 531 -9.55 -20.30 3.78
CA THR A 531 -10.59 -21.15 4.36
C THR A 531 -10.13 -21.90 5.60
N GLY A 532 -8.84 -22.25 5.71
CA GLY A 532 -8.33 -23.18 6.72
C GLY A 532 -8.91 -24.60 6.60
N ILE A 533 -9.53 -24.92 5.45
CA ILE A 533 -10.14 -26.22 5.19
C ILE A 533 -9.40 -26.84 4.02
N PHE A 534 -8.77 -27.98 4.26
CA PHE A 534 -8.03 -28.71 3.26
C PHE A 534 -8.70 -30.03 2.91
N GLN A 535 -8.62 -30.42 1.65
CA GLN A 535 -9.28 -31.62 1.16
C GLN A 535 -8.39 -32.40 0.19
N SER A 536 -8.52 -33.73 0.22
CA SER A 536 -8.01 -34.63 -0.81
C SER A 536 -8.97 -35.79 -1.03
N VAL A 537 -9.03 -36.29 -2.26
CA VAL A 537 -9.75 -37.51 -2.60
C VAL A 537 -8.78 -38.67 -2.58
N ILE A 538 -9.00 -39.63 -1.70
CA ILE A 538 -8.10 -40.75 -1.43
C ILE A 538 -8.79 -42.05 -1.81
N LYS A 539 -8.12 -42.90 -2.58
CA LYS A 539 -8.63 -44.22 -2.93
C LYS A 539 -8.37 -45.19 -1.78
N ILE A 540 -9.40 -45.95 -1.37
CA ILE A 540 -9.22 -47.02 -0.40
C ILE A 540 -8.40 -48.15 -1.05
N PRO A 541 -7.17 -48.43 -0.56
CA PRO A 541 -6.26 -49.36 -1.20
C PRO A 541 -6.71 -50.81 -1.01
N LYS A 542 -6.38 -51.68 -1.96
CA LYS A 542 -6.62 -53.14 -1.86
C LYS A 542 -5.60 -53.84 -0.97
N GLN A 543 -4.36 -53.34 -1.00
CA GLN A 543 -3.24 -53.88 -0.27
C GLN A 543 -2.32 -52.74 0.14
N LEU A 544 -1.67 -52.90 1.28
CA LEU A 544 -0.69 -51.94 1.81
C LEU A 544 0.54 -52.69 2.30
N SER A 545 1.70 -52.05 2.30
CA SER A 545 2.97 -52.69 2.67
C SER A 545 3.71 -51.90 3.73
N ASN A 546 4.05 -52.54 4.84
CA ASN A 546 4.92 -51.95 5.88
C ASN A 546 6.38 -51.76 5.42
N THR A 547 6.75 -52.23 4.22
CA THR A 547 8.14 -52.19 3.71
C THR A 547 8.26 -51.52 2.33
N GLY A 548 7.17 -50.95 1.80
CA GLY A 548 7.13 -50.41 0.42
C GLY A 548 7.24 -51.48 -0.68
N ALA A 549 7.18 -52.77 -0.34
CA ALA A 549 7.25 -53.88 -1.30
C ALA A 549 5.96 -54.03 -2.13
N VAL A 550 6.11 -54.47 -3.39
CA VAL A 550 5.03 -54.64 -4.39
C VAL A 550 3.93 -55.64 -3.97
N THR A 551 4.25 -56.59 -3.08
CA THR A 551 3.28 -57.52 -2.48
C THR A 551 3.00 -57.10 -1.04
N GLY A 552 1.93 -56.34 -0.85
CA GLY A 552 1.47 -55.90 0.47
C GLY A 552 0.50 -56.88 1.14
N THR A 553 0.16 -56.62 2.40
CA THR A 553 -0.93 -57.27 3.11
C THR A 553 -2.26 -56.78 2.53
N LEU A 554 -3.20 -57.70 2.31
CA LEU A 554 -4.54 -57.34 1.83
C LEU A 554 -5.33 -56.63 2.93
N LEU A 555 -6.05 -55.57 2.56
CA LEU A 555 -7.04 -54.96 3.43
C LEU A 555 -8.26 -55.88 3.52
N GLU A 556 -8.72 -56.19 4.73
CA GLU A 556 -9.82 -57.11 4.97
C GLU A 556 -11.17 -56.41 4.75
N ARG A 557 -12.22 -57.19 4.48
CA ARG A 557 -13.59 -56.66 4.38
C ARG A 557 -14.23 -56.63 5.77
N GLY A 558 -14.87 -55.52 6.12
CA GLY A 558 -15.40 -55.31 7.47
C GLY A 558 -14.34 -54.84 8.47
N GLU A 559 -13.14 -54.50 7.99
CA GLU A 559 -12.03 -54.05 8.82
C GLU A 559 -12.27 -52.64 9.31
N GLN A 560 -11.92 -52.41 10.58
CA GLN A 560 -11.88 -51.09 11.20
C GLN A 560 -10.51 -50.45 10.93
N ILE A 561 -10.53 -49.22 10.39
CA ILE A 561 -9.33 -48.43 10.11
C ILE A 561 -9.43 -47.17 10.97
N HIS A 562 -8.35 -46.84 11.67
CA HIS A 562 -8.20 -45.58 12.37
C HIS A 562 -7.35 -44.64 11.52
N LEU A 563 -7.87 -43.44 11.30
CA LEU A 563 -7.11 -42.31 10.79
C LEU A 563 -6.82 -41.38 11.96
N GLU A 564 -5.58 -40.95 12.09
CA GLU A 564 -5.18 -40.05 13.17
C GLU A 564 -4.43 -38.84 12.62
N TYR A 565 -4.84 -37.67 13.08
CA TYR A 565 -4.13 -36.41 12.87
C TYR A 565 -3.66 -35.89 14.22
N THR A 566 -2.38 -35.56 14.34
CA THR A 566 -1.82 -34.95 15.56
C THR A 566 -1.72 -33.45 15.37
N ASP A 567 -2.66 -32.72 15.97
CA ASP A 567 -2.60 -31.26 16.07
C ASP A 567 -1.45 -30.89 17.01
N SER A 568 -0.46 -30.16 16.49
CA SER A 568 0.72 -29.73 17.25
C SER A 568 0.61 -28.31 17.79
N GLY A 569 -0.57 -27.71 17.75
CA GLY A 569 -0.86 -26.40 18.34
C GLY A 569 -2.30 -26.29 18.83
N PRO A 570 -2.82 -27.22 19.66
CA PRO A 570 -4.22 -27.13 20.08
C PRO A 570 -4.50 -25.84 20.86
N ALA A 571 -5.75 -25.40 20.82
CA ALA A 571 -6.21 -24.16 21.43
C ALA A 571 -5.84 -24.07 22.92
N GLY A 572 -5.26 -22.93 23.31
CA GLY A 572 -4.77 -22.68 24.65
C GLY A 572 -3.28 -23.01 24.83
N THR A 573 -2.62 -23.54 23.79
CA THR A 573 -1.16 -23.61 23.73
C THR A 573 -0.55 -22.26 23.37
N LYS A 574 0.64 -22.00 23.89
CA LYS A 574 1.30 -20.71 23.58
C LYS A 574 1.92 -20.69 22.19
N GLU A 575 2.41 -21.85 21.74
CA GLU A 575 3.29 -22.00 20.57
C GLU A 575 3.10 -23.40 19.99
N VAL A 576 3.33 -23.52 18.68
CA VAL A 576 3.36 -24.80 17.97
C VAL A 576 4.45 -25.71 18.54
N GLY A 577 4.17 -27.01 18.64
CA GLY A 577 5.07 -28.05 19.14
C GLY A 577 5.18 -28.14 20.66
N ALA A 578 4.53 -27.24 21.41
CA ALA A 578 4.60 -27.21 22.88
C ALA A 578 3.68 -28.26 23.54
N ASN A 579 2.44 -28.39 23.04
CA ASN A 579 1.57 -29.51 23.34
C ASN A 579 1.00 -30.04 22.02
N ASN A 580 0.43 -31.24 22.08
CA ASN A 580 -0.26 -31.85 20.97
C ASN A 580 -1.61 -32.43 21.40
N GLN A 581 -2.48 -32.63 20.41
CA GLN A 581 -3.75 -33.31 20.57
C GLN A 581 -3.96 -34.26 19.40
N ASP A 582 -4.20 -35.53 19.71
CA ASP A 582 -4.52 -36.52 18.68
C ASP A 582 -6.03 -36.50 18.38
N ILE A 583 -6.34 -36.41 17.10
CA ILE A 583 -7.70 -36.38 16.55
C ILE A 583 -7.89 -37.65 15.74
N GLN A 584 -8.76 -38.52 16.24
CA GLN A 584 -9.03 -39.82 15.62
C GLN A 584 -10.34 -39.83 14.84
N LEU A 585 -10.30 -40.47 13.67
CA LEU A 585 -11.43 -40.74 12.81
C LEU A 585 -11.46 -42.23 12.48
N THR A 586 -12.57 -42.90 12.77
CA THR A 586 -12.74 -44.33 12.47
C THR A 586 -13.57 -44.53 11.22
N ILE A 587 -13.06 -45.32 10.27
CA ILE A 587 -13.78 -45.75 9.07
C ILE A 587 -13.77 -47.28 8.97
N TYR A 588 -14.68 -47.85 8.18
CA TYR A 588 -14.79 -49.30 7.97
C TYR A 588 -14.76 -49.66 6.48
N THR A 589 -14.24 -50.84 6.15
CA THR A 589 -14.42 -51.42 4.82
C THR A 589 -15.73 -52.21 4.73
N LEU A 590 -16.41 -52.17 3.59
CA LEU A 590 -17.69 -52.84 3.39
C LEU A 590 -17.52 -54.33 3.08
N VAL A 591 -18.35 -55.16 3.72
CA VAL A 591 -18.64 -56.55 3.31
C VAL A 591 -19.87 -56.53 2.39
N ILE A 592 -19.70 -56.82 1.10
CA ILE A 592 -20.85 -57.17 0.25
C ILE A 592 -21.19 -58.63 0.58
N MET A 593 -22.27 -58.87 1.32
CA MET A 593 -22.87 -60.19 1.40
C MET A 593 -23.52 -60.49 0.06
N THR A 594 -22.89 -61.34 -0.75
CA THR A 594 -23.49 -61.93 -1.95
C THR A 594 -24.31 -63.15 -1.61
#